data_AF-A0A956IW49-F1
#
_entry.id   AF-A0A956IW49-F1
#
_cell.length_a   1.000
_cell.length_b   1.000
_cell.length_c   1.000
_cell.angle_alpha   90.00
_cell.angle_beta   90.00
_cell.angle_gamma   90.00
#
_symmetry.space_group_name_H-M   'P 1'
#
loop_
_entity.id
_entity.type
_entity.pdbx_description
1 polymer ?
#
loop_
_entity_poly.entity_id
_entity_poly.type
_entity_poly.pdbx_seq_one_letter_code
_entity_poly.pdbx_strand_id
1 'polypeptide(L)'
;MPAGSFTCEVRIRARPERLAALLGDLRTLAELHPLIERVDEAPPPRPGVRRFWITDRLHLGPFRPRIRYRADVLAVSDAGLHVEA
;
A
#
# COMPACT_ATOMS: atom_id res chain seq x y z
N MET A 1 -20.41 0.35 10.14
CA MET A 1 -20.58 1.42 9.14
C MET A 1 -20.60 0.76 7.77
N PRO A 2 -21.54 1.08 6.87
CA PRO A 2 -21.42 0.60 5.49
C PRO A 2 -20.15 1.21 4.89
N ALA A 3 -19.34 0.41 4.22
CA ALA A 3 -18.12 0.88 3.56
C ALA A 3 -18.53 1.85 2.44
N GLY A 4 -18.32 3.15 2.65
CA GLY A 4 -18.43 4.13 1.58
C GLY A 4 -17.21 4.01 0.67
N SER A 5 -17.42 4.09 -0.65
CA SER A 5 -16.31 4.27 -1.58
C SER A 5 -15.99 5.75 -1.71
N PHE A 6 -14.70 6.05 -1.88
CA PHE A 6 -14.24 7.37 -2.28
C PHE A 6 -13.21 7.23 -3.38
N THR A 7 -13.06 8.27 -4.19
CA THR A 7 -12.06 8.34 -5.25
C THR A 7 -11.20 9.58 -5.04
N CYS A 8 -9.89 9.42 -5.10
CA CYS A 8 -8.93 10.52 -5.08
C CYS A 8 -8.10 10.45 -6.36
N GLU A 9 -7.95 11.58 -7.05
CA GLU A 9 -7.12 11.69 -8.25
C GLU A 9 -5.91 12.58 -7.97
N VAL A 10 -4.72 12.07 -8.27
CA VAL A 10 -3.45 12.81 -8.17
C VAL A 10 -2.78 12.78 -9.54
N ARG A 11 -2.47 13.96 -10.09
CA ARG A 11 -1.79 14.11 -11.38
C ARG A 11 -0.35 14.56 -11.18
N ILE A 12 0.60 13.75 -11.62
CA ILE A 12 2.03 14.04 -11.55
C ILE A 12 2.69 13.82 -12.91
N ARG A 13 3.74 14.58 -13.22
CA ARG A 13 4.60 14.30 -14.37
C ARG A 13 5.62 13.24 -13.97
N ALA A 14 5.42 12.01 -14.42
CA ALA A 14 6.32 10.89 -14.16
C ALA A 14 6.36 9.94 -15.36
N ARG A 15 7.43 9.14 -15.46
CA ARG A 15 7.46 8.01 -16.40
C ARG A 15 6.55 6.89 -15.88
N PRO A 16 5.61 6.35 -16.68
CA PRO A 16 4.67 5.32 -16.23
C PRO A 16 5.37 4.12 -15.57
N GLU A 17 6.49 3.68 -16.14
CA GLU A 17 7.22 2.50 -15.67
C GLU A 17 7.83 2.73 -14.29
N ARG A 18 8.28 3.97 -14.04
CA ARG A 18 8.81 4.36 -12.72
C ARG A 18 7.70 4.41 -11.69
N LEU A 19 6.50 4.86 -12.06
CA LEU A 19 5.36 4.86 -11.16
C LEU A 19 4.88 3.44 -10.85
N ALA A 20 4.81 2.56 -11.86
CA ALA A 20 4.46 1.16 -11.69
C ALA A 20 5.48 0.42 -10.81
N ALA A 21 6.78 0.65 -11.00
CA ALA A 21 7.82 0.08 -10.15
C ALA A 21 7.74 0.60 -8.70
N LEU A 22 7.46 1.90 -8.53
CA LEU A 22 7.33 2.52 -7.21
C LEU A 22 6.11 1.98 -6.46
N LEU A 23 4.93 1.99 -7.09
CA LEU A 23 3.68 1.62 -6.43
C LEU A 23 3.45 0.10 -6.37
N GLY A 24 4.01 -0.67 -7.31
CA GLY A 24 3.85 -2.12 -7.37
C GLY A 24 4.62 -2.90 -6.31
N ASP A 25 5.56 -2.25 -5.61
CA ASP A 25 6.25 -2.83 -4.45
C ASP A 25 5.92 -2.03 -3.19
N LEU A 26 5.00 -2.55 -2.36
CA LEU A 26 4.49 -1.83 -1.20
C LEU A 26 5.59 -1.51 -0.16
N ARG A 27 6.77 -2.14 -0.24
CA ARG A 27 7.92 -1.80 0.61
C ARG A 27 8.38 -0.36 0.45
N THR A 28 8.21 0.22 -0.75
CA THR A 28 8.53 1.63 -1.02
C THR A 28 7.61 2.59 -0.26
N LEU A 29 6.43 2.15 0.17
CA LEU A 29 5.49 3.00 0.89
C LEU A 29 6.03 3.45 2.24
N ALA A 30 6.96 2.71 2.85
CA ALA A 30 7.63 3.14 4.08
C ALA A 30 8.45 4.43 3.88
N GLU A 31 8.87 4.74 2.65
CA GLU A 31 9.60 5.98 2.32
C GLU A 31 8.65 7.15 2.02
N LEU A 32 7.41 6.86 1.63
CA LEU A 32 6.44 7.85 1.12
C LEU A 32 5.33 8.18 2.11
N HIS A 33 4.91 7.20 2.91
CA HIS A 33 3.74 7.32 3.78
C HIS A 33 4.18 7.71 5.19
N PRO A 34 3.72 8.84 5.73
CA PRO A 34 4.22 9.39 6.99
C PRO A 34 3.88 8.54 8.21
N LEU A 35 2.94 7.59 8.09
CA LEU A 35 2.52 6.72 9.19
C LEU A 35 3.08 5.30 9.10
N ILE A 36 3.58 4.87 7.93
CA ILE A 36 4.09 3.49 7.77
C ILE A 36 5.47 3.43 8.40
N GLU A 37 5.62 2.69 9.49
CA GLU A 37 6.93 2.46 10.12
C GLU A 37 7.65 1.25 9.50
N ARG A 38 6.90 0.26 8.99
CA ARG A 38 7.47 -1.00 8.49
C ARG A 38 6.55 -1.70 7.50
N VAL A 39 7.15 -2.29 6.48
CA VAL A 39 6.48 -3.18 5.52
C VAL A 39 7.31 -4.46 5.38
N ASP A 40 6.69 -5.61 5.69
CA ASP A 40 7.30 -6.91 5.53
C ASP A 40 6.57 -7.69 4.44
N GLU A 41 7.31 -8.25 3.48
CA GLU A 41 6.72 -9.20 2.52
C GLU A 41 6.44 -10.54 3.23
N ALA A 42 5.28 -11.11 2.97
CA ALA A 42 4.81 -12.36 3.57
C ALA A 42 4.52 -13.40 2.48
N PRO A 43 4.43 -14.70 2.86
CA PRO A 43 4.13 -15.75 1.91
C PRO A 43 2.85 -15.44 1.11
N PRO A 44 2.90 -15.56 -0.22
CA PRO A 44 1.77 -15.23 -1.07
C PRO A 44 0.63 -16.25 -0.87
N PRO A 45 -0.65 -15.81 -0.91
CA PRO A 45 -1.79 -16.71 -0.76
C PRO A 45 -2.01 -17.61 -1.96
N ARG A 46 -1.56 -17.19 -3.15
CA ARG A 46 -1.68 -17.90 -4.43
C ARG A 46 -0.68 -17.34 -5.46
N PRO A 47 -0.35 -18.09 -6.52
CA PRO A 47 0.52 -17.60 -7.59
C PRO A 47 0.03 -16.26 -8.17
N GLY A 48 0.96 -15.34 -8.44
CA GLY A 48 0.66 -14.03 -9.00
C GLY A 48 0.20 -12.97 -8.00
N VAL A 49 -0.10 -13.32 -6.75
CA VAL A 49 -0.39 -12.36 -5.68
C VAL A 49 0.86 -12.15 -4.83
N ARG A 50 1.17 -10.90 -4.49
CA ARG A 50 2.16 -10.58 -3.45
C ARG A 50 1.45 -10.13 -2.20
N ARG A 51 1.94 -10.57 -1.04
CA ARG A 51 1.34 -10.26 0.26
C ARG A 51 2.32 -9.49 1.13
N PHE A 52 1.81 -8.51 1.86
CA PHE A 52 2.59 -7.69 2.77
C PHE A 52 1.89 -7.56 4.12
N TRP A 53 2.69 -7.46 5.17
CA TRP A 53 2.28 -6.94 6.46
C TRP A 53 2.74 -5.49 6.57
N ILE A 54 1.80 -4.57 6.69
CA ILE A 54 2.07 -3.15 6.88
C ILE A 54 1.85 -2.84 8.36
N THR A 55 2.82 -2.15 8.96
CA THR A 55 2.72 -1.63 10.32
C THR A 55 2.71 -0.11 10.27
N ASP A 56 1.57 0.47 10.62
CA ASP A 56 1.37 1.90 10.75
C ASP A 56 1.47 2.33 12.22
N ARG A 57 1.89 3.58 12.44
CA ARG A 57 1.79 4.27 13.72
C ARG A 57 0.88 5.46 13.58
N LEU A 58 -0.34 5.33 14.08
CA LEU A 58 -1.28 6.44 14.08
C LEU A 58 -0.88 7.47 15.13
N HIS A 59 -1.08 8.75 14.82
CA HIS A 59 -0.90 9.84 15.75
C HIS A 59 -2.27 10.37 16.18
N LEU A 60 -2.77 9.88 17.32
CA LEU A 60 -4.05 10.26 17.90
C LEU A 60 -3.81 11.12 19.15
N GLY A 61 -3.33 12.35 18.94
CA GLY A 61 -2.93 13.25 20.02
C GLY A 61 -1.78 12.65 20.84
N PRO A 62 -1.91 12.48 22.17
CA PRO A 62 -0.86 11.88 23.00
C PRO A 62 -0.68 10.38 22.75
N PHE A 63 -1.65 9.71 22.11
CA PHE A 63 -1.60 8.28 21.86
C PHE A 63 -0.97 7.98 20.50
N ARG A 64 -0.11 6.95 20.48
CA ARG A 64 0.56 6.48 19.26
C ARG A 64 0.41 4.98 19.05
N PRO A 65 -0.81 4.47 18.84
CA PRO A 65 -1.03 3.04 18.66
C PRO A 65 -0.36 2.56 17.38
N ARG A 66 0.17 1.33 17.42
CA ARG A 66 0.62 0.61 16.24
C ARG A 66 -0.51 -0.27 15.71
N ILE A 67 -0.74 -0.19 14.41
CA ILE A 67 -1.72 -1.02 13.71
C ILE A 67 -0.97 -1.85 12.70
N ARG A 68 -1.24 -3.16 12.70
CA ARG A 68 -0.69 -4.08 11.72
C ARG A 68 -1.82 -4.71 10.93
N TYR A 69 -1.73 -4.63 9.60
CA TYR A 69 -2.72 -5.19 8.69
C TYR A 69 -2.03 -5.79 7.46
N ARG A 70 -2.81 -6.57 6.73
CA ARG A 70 -2.38 -7.27 5.52
C ARG A 70 -2.71 -6.39 4.32
N ALA A 71 -1.83 -6.35 3.33
CA ALA A 71 -2.15 -5.86 2.00
C ALA A 71 -1.71 -6.87 0.94
N ASP A 72 -2.59 -7.15 -0.01
CA ASP A 72 -2.35 -8.06 -1.12
C ASP A 72 -2.34 -7.27 -2.43
N VAL A 73 -1.24 -7.35 -3.18
CA VAL A 73 -1.14 -6.82 -4.54
C VAL A 73 -1.65 -7.91 -5.48
N LEU A 74 -2.79 -7.66 -6.11
CA LEU A 74 -3.51 -8.64 -6.93
C LEU A 74 -3.08 -8.61 -8.39
N ALA A 75 -2.74 -7.43 -8.91
CA ALA A 75 -2.26 -7.24 -10.26
C ALA A 75 -1.44 -5.96 -10.39
N VAL A 76 -0.35 -6.02 -11.17
CA VAL A 76 0.41 -4.86 -11.64
C VAL A 76 0.41 -4.92 -13.16
N SER A 77 -0.14 -3.90 -13.82
CA SER A 77 -0.21 -3.82 -15.28
C SER A 77 -0.09 -2.37 -15.73
N ASP A 78 0.05 -2.17 -17.05
CA ASP A 78 0.05 -0.85 -17.66
C ASP A 78 -1.27 -0.09 -17.43
N ALA A 79 -2.38 -0.82 -17.23
CA ALA A 79 -3.69 -0.25 -16.95
C ALA A 79 -3.87 0.16 -15.47
N GLY A 80 -2.99 -0.29 -14.58
CA GLY A 80 -3.03 0.07 -13.16
C GLY A 80 -2.58 -1.03 -12.21
N LEU A 81 -2.59 -0.66 -10.94
CA LEU A 81 -2.28 -1.48 -9.78
C LEU A 81 -3.57 -1.74 -8.99
N HIS A 82 -3.85 -3.00 -8.66
CA HIS A 82 -4.98 -3.36 -7.80
C HIS A 82 -4.47 -3.95 -6.48
N VAL A 83 -4.84 -3.31 -5.37
CA VAL A 83 -4.44 -3.67 -4.00
C VAL A 83 -5.68 -3.88 -3.14
N GLU A 84 -5.67 -4.92 -2.32
CA GLU A 84 -6.68 -5.24 -1.31
C GLU A 84 -6.04 -5.19 0.09
N ALA A 85 -6.64 -4.48 1.05
CA ALA A 85 -6.12 -4.31 2.41
C ALA A 85 -7.19 -4.64 3.46
#